data_AF-A0A955ATT7-F1
#
_entry.id   AF-A0A955ATT7-F1
#
_cell.length_a   1.000
_cell.length_b   1.000
_cell.length_c   1.000
_cell.angle_alpha   90.00
_cell.angle_beta   90.00
_cell.angle_gamma   90.00
#
_symmetry.space_group_name_H-M   'P 1'
#
loop_
_entity.id
_entity.type
_entity.pdbx_description
1 polymer ?
#
loop_
_entity_poly.entity_id
_entity_poly.type
_entity_poly.pdbx_seq_one_letter_code
_entity_poly.pdbx_strand_id
1 'polypeptide(L)'
;WTNPQVQAAFQHFGHDRQCESCHAAEPILFRPPDAAPRLRPASRDSGVDCLVCHLRRDGTVAAARTVVDAPCRPVSSAELVSSQFCGACHTAIYRDWQESRFREENKTCQACHMPADDARPGGRGHLCTGGYDESLVRSGVRMQFHQQADELIVEVTNHATGHNFPGERHNRVLMLQIVQHNADGETLDIQQRTIKGITPFRGESSAEQIRAGETYTDRVEVVAGAATARVELLLKHFPWEREEQALVVHEAELRVQ
;
A
#
# COMPACT_ATOMS: atom_id res chain seq x y z
N TRP A 1 -18.53 0.48 -0.59
CA TRP A 1 -19.43 -0.18 -1.56
C TRP A 1 -19.56 0.59 -2.86
N THR A 2 -20.12 1.80 -2.85
CA THR A 2 -20.40 2.59 -4.08
C THR A 2 -19.18 3.30 -4.69
N ASN A 3 -18.02 3.27 -4.02
CA ASN A 3 -16.79 3.87 -4.54
C ASN A 3 -16.47 3.30 -5.95
N PRO A 4 -16.25 4.16 -6.96
CA PRO A 4 -16.04 3.71 -8.35
C PRO A 4 -14.87 2.76 -8.54
N GLN A 5 -13.78 2.93 -7.78
CA GLN A 5 -12.60 2.07 -7.87
C GLN A 5 -12.85 0.70 -7.23
N VAL A 6 -13.61 0.66 -6.14
CA VAL A 6 -14.08 -0.61 -5.54
C VAL A 6 -15.03 -1.33 -6.51
N GLN A 7 -15.93 -0.59 -7.17
CA GLN A 7 -16.82 -1.15 -8.19
C GLN A 7 -16.05 -1.67 -9.41
N ALA A 8 -15.03 -0.94 -9.88
CA ALA A 8 -14.14 -1.42 -10.94
C ALA A 8 -13.38 -2.68 -10.51
N ALA A 9 -12.87 -2.73 -9.28
CA ALA A 9 -12.22 -3.92 -8.75
C ALA A 9 -13.15 -5.14 -8.73
N PHE A 10 -14.43 -4.97 -8.37
CA PHE A 10 -15.42 -6.05 -8.44
C PHE A 10 -15.64 -6.57 -9.87
N GLN A 11 -15.66 -5.68 -10.85
CA GLN A 11 -15.84 -6.06 -12.26
C GLN A 11 -14.66 -6.86 -12.81
N HIS A 12 -13.44 -6.57 -12.35
CA HIS A 12 -12.21 -7.13 -12.92
C HIS A 12 -11.58 -8.28 -12.13
N PHE A 13 -11.78 -8.35 -10.80
CA PHE A 13 -11.14 -9.36 -9.94
C PHE A 13 -12.11 -10.27 -9.17
N GLY A 14 -13.40 -9.96 -9.12
CA GLY A 14 -14.29 -10.54 -8.11
C GLY A 14 -15.72 -10.76 -8.57
N HIS A 15 -15.91 -11.58 -9.62
CA HIS A 15 -17.25 -12.05 -10.02
C HIS A 15 -18.00 -12.77 -8.88
N ASP A 16 -17.27 -13.30 -7.91
CA ASP A 16 -17.79 -14.03 -6.74
C ASP A 16 -18.02 -13.14 -5.50
N ARG A 17 -17.79 -11.83 -5.62
CA ARG A 17 -18.04 -10.83 -4.56
C ARG A 17 -17.22 -11.07 -3.27
N GLN A 18 -16.12 -11.81 -3.35
CA GLN A 18 -15.26 -12.10 -2.18
C GLN A 18 -14.70 -10.84 -1.50
N CYS A 19 -14.54 -9.72 -2.22
CA CYS A 19 -14.04 -8.49 -1.60
C CYS A 19 -15.08 -7.80 -0.70
N GLU A 20 -16.35 -8.21 -0.72
CA GLU A 20 -17.41 -7.54 0.07
C GLU A 20 -17.26 -7.72 1.57
N SER A 21 -16.72 -8.86 2.01
CA SER A 21 -16.53 -9.13 3.43
C SER A 21 -15.53 -8.16 4.06
N CYS A 22 -14.51 -7.71 3.33
CA CYS A 22 -13.57 -6.69 3.81
C CYS A 22 -14.09 -5.26 3.61
N HIS A 23 -14.82 -4.99 2.52
CA HIS A 23 -15.26 -3.63 2.16
C HIS A 23 -16.63 -3.23 2.75
N ALA A 24 -17.35 -4.16 3.37
CA ALA A 24 -18.60 -3.95 4.09
C ALA A 24 -18.73 -4.98 5.24
N ALA A 25 -17.70 -5.08 6.06
CA ALA A 25 -17.61 -6.07 7.14
C ALA A 25 -18.69 -5.88 8.22
N GLU A 26 -19.12 -6.98 8.85
CA GLU A 26 -19.68 -6.96 10.20
C GLU A 26 -18.63 -6.43 11.20
N PRO A 27 -19.03 -5.98 12.40
CA PRO A 27 -18.06 -5.56 13.41
C PRO A 27 -17.03 -6.65 13.70
N ILE A 28 -15.75 -6.31 13.57
CA ILE A 28 -14.63 -7.28 13.66
C ILE A 28 -14.58 -7.89 15.06
N LEU A 29 -14.89 -7.10 16.10
CA LEU A 29 -14.97 -7.54 17.49
C LEU A 29 -16.10 -8.54 17.77
N PHE A 30 -16.95 -8.84 16.79
CA PHE A 30 -17.91 -9.95 16.92
C PHE A 30 -17.23 -11.30 16.73
N ARG A 31 -15.99 -11.32 16.26
CA ARG A 31 -15.29 -12.56 15.90
C ARG A 31 -13.95 -12.63 16.65
N PRO A 32 -13.37 -13.83 16.77
CA PRO A 32 -12.00 -13.98 17.27
C PRO A 32 -10.99 -13.19 16.42
N PRO A 33 -9.84 -12.74 16.98
CA PRO A 33 -8.86 -11.87 16.31
C PRO A 33 -8.29 -12.37 14.97
N ASP A 34 -8.33 -13.67 14.69
CA ASP A 34 -7.81 -14.29 13.46
C ASP A 34 -8.90 -14.75 12.48
N ALA A 35 -10.17 -14.48 12.81
CA ALA A 35 -11.28 -14.87 11.96
C ALA A 35 -11.41 -13.92 10.77
N ALA A 36 -11.57 -14.49 9.57
CA ALA A 36 -11.92 -13.71 8.40
C ALA A 36 -13.22 -12.90 8.63
N PRO A 37 -13.27 -11.65 8.13
CA PRO A 37 -14.45 -10.81 8.28
C PRO A 37 -15.63 -11.44 7.53
N ARG A 38 -16.84 -11.16 7.99
CA ARG A 38 -18.05 -11.51 7.24
C ARG A 38 -18.70 -10.26 6.71
N LEU A 39 -19.36 -10.39 5.57
CA LEU A 39 -20.22 -9.36 5.03
C LEU A 39 -21.38 -9.06 5.99
N ARG A 40 -21.59 -7.78 6.30
CA ARG A 40 -22.75 -7.34 7.10
C ARG A 40 -24.07 -7.56 6.35
N PRO A 41 -25.19 -7.83 7.05
CA PRO A 41 -26.47 -8.11 6.41
C PRO A 41 -27.14 -6.86 5.80
N ALA A 42 -26.92 -5.68 6.37
CA ALA A 42 -27.57 -4.43 5.98
C ALA A 42 -26.59 -3.24 6.02
N SER A 43 -26.99 -2.11 5.42
CA SER A 43 -26.18 -0.87 5.38
C SER A 43 -24.79 -1.04 4.76
N ARG A 44 -24.67 -1.88 3.71
CA ARG A 44 -23.39 -2.16 3.05
C ARG A 44 -22.81 -0.93 2.35
N ASP A 45 -23.67 0.00 1.96
CA ASP A 45 -23.34 1.28 1.36
C ASP A 45 -22.43 2.14 2.25
N SER A 46 -22.51 2.00 3.58
CA SER A 46 -21.59 2.68 4.51
C SER A 46 -20.14 2.18 4.42
N GLY A 47 -19.91 1.01 3.82
CA GLY A 47 -18.59 0.42 3.67
C GLY A 47 -17.93 0.06 5.00
N VAL A 48 -16.70 0.55 5.22
CA VAL A 48 -16.01 0.45 6.51
C VAL A 48 -16.30 1.72 7.30
N ASP A 49 -17.16 1.60 8.30
CA ASP A 49 -17.58 2.69 9.18
C ASP A 49 -17.03 2.51 10.60
N CYS A 50 -17.36 3.45 11.50
CA CYS A 50 -16.90 3.42 12.89
C CYS A 50 -17.29 2.12 13.61
N LEU A 51 -18.47 1.57 13.30
CA LEU A 51 -19.01 0.42 14.02
C LEU A 51 -18.34 -0.89 13.60
N VAL A 52 -17.72 -0.95 12.41
CA VAL A 52 -16.86 -2.09 12.03
C VAL A 52 -15.78 -2.32 13.05
N CYS A 53 -15.13 -1.24 13.48
CA CYS A 53 -13.99 -1.33 14.38
C CYS A 53 -14.42 -1.30 15.84
N HIS A 54 -15.36 -0.41 16.18
CA HIS A 54 -15.61 -0.06 17.57
C HIS A 54 -16.78 -0.81 18.22
N LEU A 55 -17.72 -1.40 17.48
CA LEU A 55 -18.90 -2.02 18.09
C LEU A 55 -18.59 -3.41 18.67
N ARG A 56 -18.94 -3.64 19.93
CA ARG A 56 -18.89 -4.96 20.59
C ARG A 56 -20.25 -5.66 20.60
N ARG A 57 -20.24 -6.98 20.82
CA ARG A 57 -21.47 -7.81 20.83
C ARG A 57 -22.45 -7.42 21.94
N ASP A 58 -21.95 -6.90 23.05
CA ASP A 58 -22.75 -6.39 24.17
C ASP A 58 -23.30 -4.97 23.92
N GLY A 59 -23.08 -4.40 22.73
CA GLY A 59 -23.52 -3.07 22.35
C GLY A 59 -22.60 -1.94 22.84
N THR A 60 -21.53 -2.25 23.57
CA THR A 60 -20.56 -1.24 24.01
C THR A 60 -19.60 -0.85 22.88
N VAL A 61 -18.93 0.29 23.05
CA VAL A 61 -17.99 0.85 22.08
C VAL A 61 -16.57 0.64 22.59
N ALA A 62 -15.77 -0.16 21.88
CA ALA A 62 -14.35 -0.32 22.12
C ALA A 62 -13.58 0.94 21.69
N ALA A 63 -12.52 1.31 22.40
CA ALA A 63 -11.58 2.36 21.97
C ALA A 63 -10.16 2.06 22.48
N ALA A 64 -9.19 2.90 22.11
CA ALA A 64 -7.85 2.85 22.69
C ALA A 64 -7.82 3.24 24.18
N ARG A 65 -8.82 4.00 24.65
CA ARG A 65 -8.94 4.48 26.04
C ARG A 65 -10.39 4.54 26.50
N THR A 66 -10.62 4.36 27.79
CA THR A 66 -11.94 4.55 28.39
C THR A 66 -12.24 6.03 28.56
N VAL A 67 -13.41 6.49 28.11
CA VAL A 67 -13.85 7.89 28.24
C VAL A 67 -15.32 7.93 28.68
N VAL A 68 -15.56 7.97 29.98
CA VAL A 68 -16.92 7.84 30.55
C VAL A 68 -17.86 9.02 30.21
N ASP A 69 -17.29 10.19 29.93
CA ASP A 69 -18.04 11.43 29.68
C ASP A 69 -18.35 11.66 28.18
N ALA A 70 -17.79 10.83 27.29
CA ALA A 70 -18.12 10.92 25.87
C ALA A 70 -19.53 10.34 25.61
N PRO A 71 -20.30 10.87 24.64
CA PRO A 71 -21.65 10.37 24.34
C PRO A 71 -21.74 8.86 24.10
N CYS A 72 -20.71 8.27 23.48
CA CYS A 72 -20.62 6.83 23.21
C CYS A 72 -19.95 6.00 24.33
N ARG A 73 -19.53 6.64 25.43
CA ARG A 73 -18.91 6.03 26.63
C ARG A 73 -17.94 4.88 26.30
N PRO A 74 -16.91 5.11 25.47
CA PRO A 74 -16.08 4.03 25.00
C PRO A 74 -15.28 3.39 26.13
N VAL A 75 -14.98 2.11 25.97
CA VAL A 75 -14.22 1.26 26.90
C VAL A 75 -12.93 0.80 26.22
N SER A 76 -11.80 0.94 26.91
CA SER A 76 -10.48 0.53 26.41
C SER A 76 -10.47 -0.94 25.95
N SER A 77 -9.81 -1.22 24.83
CA SER A 77 -9.59 -2.56 24.28
C SER A 77 -8.15 -2.73 23.85
N ALA A 78 -7.52 -3.85 24.23
CA ALA A 78 -6.18 -4.20 23.75
C ALA A 78 -6.19 -4.51 22.25
N GLU A 79 -7.29 -5.06 21.74
CA GLU A 79 -7.48 -5.40 20.33
C GLU A 79 -7.33 -4.16 19.44
N LEU A 80 -7.91 -3.01 19.81
CA LEU A 80 -7.91 -1.82 18.95
C LEU A 80 -6.55 -1.12 18.83
N VAL A 81 -5.60 -1.46 19.70
CA VAL A 81 -4.22 -0.94 19.64
C VAL A 81 -3.23 -1.95 19.06
N SER A 82 -3.70 -3.13 18.64
CA SER A 82 -2.90 -4.18 18.02
C SER A 82 -2.94 -4.12 16.50
N SER A 83 -1.82 -4.40 15.84
CA SER A 83 -1.74 -4.60 14.38
C SER A 83 -2.60 -5.78 13.91
N GLN A 84 -2.79 -6.80 14.77
CA GLN A 84 -3.61 -7.99 14.46
C GLN A 84 -5.04 -7.61 14.06
N PHE A 85 -5.57 -6.53 14.65
CA PHE A 85 -6.91 -6.02 14.34
C PHE A 85 -7.05 -5.64 12.86
N CYS A 86 -6.02 -5.02 12.30
CA CYS A 86 -5.97 -4.68 10.87
C CYS A 86 -5.83 -5.93 10.00
N GLY A 87 -5.17 -6.98 10.52
CA GLY A 87 -4.93 -8.25 9.85
C GLY A 87 -6.18 -9.08 9.55
N ALA A 88 -7.32 -8.80 10.21
CA ALA A 88 -8.60 -9.43 9.88
C ALA A 88 -8.97 -9.18 8.41
N CYS A 89 -8.82 -7.94 7.92
CA CYS A 89 -9.08 -7.59 6.52
C CYS A 89 -7.80 -7.55 5.67
N HIS A 90 -6.67 -7.09 6.24
CA HIS A 90 -5.40 -6.92 5.54
C HIS A 90 -4.43 -8.07 5.80
N THR A 91 -4.92 -9.32 5.69
CA THR A 91 -4.20 -10.54 6.10
C THR A 91 -2.81 -10.66 5.47
N ALA A 92 -2.73 -10.41 4.17
CA ALA A 92 -1.49 -10.45 3.40
C ALA A 92 -0.44 -9.44 3.88
N ILE A 93 -0.87 -8.21 4.17
CA ILE A 93 -0.02 -7.11 4.63
C ILE A 93 0.39 -7.33 6.09
N TYR A 94 -0.54 -7.84 6.91
CA TYR A 94 -0.25 -8.19 8.29
C TYR A 94 0.82 -9.29 8.37
N ARG A 95 0.79 -10.28 7.48
CA ARG A 95 1.86 -11.28 7.39
C ARG A 95 3.21 -10.67 7.03
N ASP A 96 3.26 -9.78 6.04
CA ASP A 96 4.50 -9.05 5.71
C ASP A 96 5.02 -8.25 6.91
N TRP A 97 4.11 -7.62 7.66
CA TRP A 97 4.48 -6.93 8.89
C TRP A 97 5.03 -7.85 9.96
N GLN A 98 4.45 -9.04 10.12
CA GLN A 98 4.93 -10.03 11.08
C GLN A 98 6.35 -10.53 10.77
N GLU A 99 6.72 -10.52 9.49
CA GLU A 99 8.04 -10.92 9.00
C GLU A 99 9.03 -9.73 8.92
N SER A 100 8.58 -8.51 9.21
CA SER A 100 9.39 -7.29 9.16
C SER A 100 10.00 -6.93 10.51
N ARG A 101 11.07 -6.11 10.49
CA ARG A 101 11.66 -5.50 11.70
C ARG A 101 10.65 -4.67 12.52
N PHE A 102 9.59 -4.16 11.90
CA PHE A 102 8.61 -3.29 12.57
C PHE A 102 7.79 -4.05 13.62
N ARG A 103 7.62 -5.37 13.46
CA ARG A 103 7.04 -6.21 14.51
C ARG A 103 7.92 -6.21 15.77
N GLU A 104 9.23 -6.43 15.59
CA GLU A 104 10.20 -6.48 16.71
C GLU A 104 10.32 -5.11 17.40
N GLU A 105 10.26 -4.04 16.61
CA GLU A 105 10.24 -2.65 17.10
C GLU A 105 8.90 -2.24 17.75
N ASN A 106 7.90 -3.11 17.77
CA ASN A 106 6.52 -2.82 18.21
C ASN A 106 5.87 -1.62 17.49
N LYS A 107 6.28 -1.34 16.25
CA LYS A 107 5.71 -0.27 15.44
C LYS A 107 4.44 -0.77 14.76
N THR A 108 3.29 -0.38 15.29
CA THR A 108 1.99 -0.89 14.86
C THR A 108 1.49 -0.27 13.56
N CYS A 109 0.53 -0.92 12.90
CA CYS A 109 -0.14 -0.37 11.72
C CYS A 109 -0.71 1.04 11.99
N GLN A 110 -1.32 1.21 13.16
CA GLN A 110 -1.89 2.47 13.64
C GLN A 110 -0.83 3.55 13.82
N ALA A 111 0.43 3.22 14.08
CA ALA A 111 1.49 4.20 14.28
C ALA A 111 1.72 5.08 13.03
N CYS A 112 1.56 4.49 11.84
CA CYS A 112 1.69 5.22 10.57
C CYS A 112 0.33 5.57 9.95
N HIS A 113 -0.63 4.63 9.93
CA HIS A 113 -1.91 4.82 9.24
C HIS A 113 -2.96 5.55 10.08
N MET A 114 -2.79 5.61 11.41
CA MET A 114 -3.63 6.38 12.32
C MET A 114 -2.75 7.31 13.15
N PRO A 115 -2.05 8.27 12.50
CA PRO A 115 -1.07 9.12 13.18
C PRO A 115 -1.73 9.92 14.30
N ALA A 116 -0.93 10.34 15.28
CA ALA A 116 -1.41 11.22 16.33
C ALA A 116 -2.03 12.49 15.71
N ASP A 117 -3.12 12.96 16.31
CA ASP A 117 -3.77 14.20 15.90
C ASP A 117 -3.32 15.32 16.83
N ASP A 118 -2.48 16.23 16.31
CA ASP A 118 -1.95 17.35 17.09
C ASP A 118 -3.05 18.29 17.59
N ALA A 119 -4.18 18.39 16.88
CA ALA A 119 -5.30 19.23 17.28
C ALA A 119 -6.14 18.58 18.39
N ARG A 120 -5.99 17.27 18.64
CA ARG A 120 -6.77 16.50 19.62
C ARG A 120 -5.85 15.61 20.44
N PRO A 121 -5.37 16.06 21.61
CA PRO A 121 -4.46 15.28 22.46
C PRO A 121 -4.93 13.83 22.73
N GLY A 122 -4.10 12.88 22.31
CA GLY A 122 -4.38 11.43 22.39
C GLY A 122 -5.47 10.94 21.43
N GLY A 123 -5.95 11.79 20.54
CA GLY A 123 -6.69 11.42 19.34
C GLY A 123 -5.76 10.90 18.25
N ARG A 124 -6.33 10.14 17.32
CA ARG A 124 -5.62 9.61 16.15
C ARG A 124 -6.42 9.87 14.89
N GLY A 125 -5.73 10.02 13.77
CA GLY A 125 -6.35 10.05 12.45
C GLY A 125 -7.12 8.77 12.17
N HIS A 126 -8.32 8.90 11.60
CA HIS A 126 -9.16 7.77 11.17
C HIS A 126 -9.35 7.74 9.65
N LEU A 127 -8.59 8.58 8.93
CA LEU A 127 -8.56 8.54 7.46
C LEU A 127 -7.85 7.29 6.94
N CYS A 128 -6.96 6.69 7.74
CA CYS A 128 -6.27 5.44 7.40
C CYS A 128 -5.63 5.50 6.00
N THR A 129 -4.87 6.58 5.75
CA THR A 129 -4.33 6.87 4.41
C THR A 129 -3.42 5.74 3.93
N GLY A 130 -3.36 5.55 2.60
CA GLY A 130 -2.68 4.42 1.98
C GLY A 130 -2.29 4.75 0.54
N GLY A 131 -2.52 3.83 -0.40
CA GLY A 131 -2.05 3.96 -1.78
C GLY A 131 -2.57 5.15 -2.59
N TYR A 132 -3.59 5.88 -2.12
CA TYR A 132 -4.11 7.10 -2.77
C TYR A 132 -3.58 8.40 -2.15
N ASP A 133 -2.79 8.31 -1.09
CA ASP A 133 -2.05 9.45 -0.55
C ASP A 133 -0.65 9.44 -1.18
N GLU A 134 -0.47 10.28 -2.20
CA GLU A 134 0.79 10.30 -2.96
C GLU A 134 1.99 10.61 -2.07
N SER A 135 1.85 11.53 -1.11
CA SER A 135 2.93 11.89 -0.19
C SER A 135 3.36 10.68 0.63
N LEU A 136 2.38 9.92 1.16
CA LEU A 136 2.66 8.70 1.90
C LEU A 136 3.32 7.64 1.02
N VAL A 137 2.82 7.42 -0.20
CA VAL A 137 3.39 6.45 -1.15
C VAL A 137 4.84 6.79 -1.49
N ARG A 138 5.13 8.06 -1.82
CA ARG A 138 6.48 8.55 -2.14
C ARG A 138 7.46 8.34 -0.97
N SER A 139 6.98 8.53 0.26
CA SER A 139 7.80 8.34 1.46
C SER A 139 8.15 6.88 1.77
N GLY A 140 7.42 5.90 1.19
CA GLY A 140 7.59 4.48 1.50
C GLY A 140 8.91 3.88 0.99
N VAL A 141 9.42 4.41 -0.12
CA VAL A 141 10.63 3.94 -0.79
C VAL A 141 11.61 5.08 -1.05
N ARG A 142 12.89 4.75 -1.22
CA ARG A 142 13.92 5.66 -1.73
C ARG A 142 14.43 5.11 -3.05
N MET A 143 14.65 5.98 -4.02
CA MET A 143 15.30 5.64 -5.28
C MET A 143 16.67 6.32 -5.36
N GLN A 144 17.69 5.55 -5.75
CA GLN A 144 19.00 6.05 -6.12
C GLN A 144 19.26 5.68 -7.58
N PHE A 145 19.89 6.61 -8.31
CA PHE A 145 20.18 6.45 -9.73
C PHE A 145 21.54 7.04 -10.03
N HIS A 146 22.43 6.22 -10.56
CA HIS A 146 23.81 6.62 -10.86
C HIS A 146 24.36 5.78 -12.01
N GLN A 147 25.41 6.30 -12.66
CA GLN A 147 26.17 5.56 -13.66
C GLN A 147 27.41 4.95 -12.99
N GLN A 148 27.74 3.71 -13.36
CA GLN A 148 29.00 3.06 -13.02
C GLN A 148 29.56 2.41 -14.28
N ALA A 149 30.71 2.91 -14.76
CA ALA A 149 31.27 2.53 -16.06
C ALA A 149 30.24 2.72 -17.18
N ASP A 150 29.96 1.68 -17.96
CA ASP A 150 29.00 1.64 -19.06
C ASP A 150 27.59 1.19 -18.63
N GLU A 151 27.31 1.11 -17.33
CA GLU A 151 25.99 0.74 -16.79
C GLU A 151 25.32 1.88 -16.04
N LEU A 152 24.02 2.02 -16.26
CA LEU A 152 23.07 2.75 -15.42
C LEU A 152 22.58 1.81 -14.32
N ILE A 153 22.76 2.21 -13.06
CA ILE A 153 22.34 1.45 -11.89
C ILE A 153 21.18 2.18 -11.21
N VAL A 154 20.06 1.48 -11.04
CA VAL A 154 18.91 1.96 -10.29
C VAL A 154 18.70 1.10 -9.07
N GLU A 155 18.58 1.72 -7.91
CA GLU A 155 18.32 1.04 -6.64
C GLU A 155 17.07 1.61 -5.98
N VAL A 156 16.09 0.75 -5.67
CA VAL A 156 14.84 1.09 -5.01
C VAL A 156 14.77 0.38 -3.67
N THR A 157 14.89 1.13 -2.57
CA THR A 157 14.88 0.58 -1.21
C THR A 157 13.56 0.84 -0.49
N ASN A 158 12.90 -0.22 -0.04
CA ASN A 158 11.78 -0.14 0.90
C ASN A 158 12.30 0.07 2.33
N HIS A 159 12.63 1.32 2.63
CA HIS A 159 13.28 1.67 3.89
C HIS A 159 12.30 2.05 5.01
N ALA A 160 11.07 2.44 4.67
CA ALA A 160 10.15 3.13 5.58
C ALA A 160 8.85 2.36 5.88
N THR A 161 8.52 1.30 5.14
CA THR A 161 7.30 0.53 5.39
C THR A 161 7.57 -0.74 6.18
N GLY A 162 6.65 -1.06 7.09
CA GLY A 162 6.66 -2.30 7.86
C GLY A 162 5.93 -3.43 7.15
N HIS A 163 5.90 -3.44 5.83
CA HIS A 163 5.31 -4.47 4.98
C HIS A 163 5.97 -4.38 3.61
N ASN A 164 5.58 -5.20 2.64
CA ASN A 164 6.16 -5.11 1.30
C ASN A 164 5.69 -3.85 0.57
N PHE A 165 6.46 -3.38 -0.41
CA PHE A 165 6.10 -2.24 -1.24
C PHE A 165 5.92 -2.66 -2.71
N PRO A 166 4.80 -2.29 -3.34
CA PRO A 166 3.55 -1.83 -2.71
C PRO A 166 2.85 -2.99 -1.95
N GLY A 167 2.13 -2.67 -0.87
CA GLY A 167 1.58 -3.69 0.05
C GLY A 167 0.34 -4.44 -0.45
N GLU A 168 -0.44 -3.87 -1.36
CA GLU A 168 -1.65 -4.54 -1.86
C GLU A 168 -1.30 -5.60 -2.94
N ARG A 169 -1.72 -6.84 -2.69
CA ARG A 169 -1.31 -7.99 -3.51
C ARG A 169 -2.08 -8.12 -4.81
N HIS A 170 -3.32 -7.66 -4.88
CA HIS A 170 -4.23 -8.03 -5.97
C HIS A 170 -4.26 -7.07 -7.17
N ASN A 171 -3.93 -5.80 -6.98
CA ASN A 171 -4.16 -4.79 -8.00
C ASN A 171 -2.99 -3.83 -8.29
N ARG A 172 -2.03 -3.67 -7.37
CA ARG A 172 -0.93 -2.73 -7.57
C ARG A 172 0.09 -3.27 -8.54
N VAL A 173 0.53 -2.42 -9.45
CA VAL A 173 1.65 -2.70 -10.36
C VAL A 173 2.74 -1.67 -10.10
N LEU A 174 3.96 -2.14 -9.84
CA LEU A 174 5.15 -1.31 -9.68
C LEU A 174 6.08 -1.57 -10.85
N MET A 175 6.45 -0.50 -11.55
CA MET A 175 7.28 -0.57 -12.75
C MET A 175 8.44 0.40 -12.64
N LEU A 176 9.53 0.08 -13.31
CA LEU A 176 10.65 0.96 -13.52
C LEU A 176 10.79 1.24 -15.00
N GLN A 177 10.84 2.51 -15.37
CA GLN A 177 11.09 2.95 -16.75
C GLN A 177 12.41 3.72 -16.79
N ILE A 178 13.29 3.35 -17.71
CA ILE A 178 14.57 4.02 -17.97
C ILE A 178 14.57 4.45 -19.43
N VAL A 179 14.78 5.74 -19.66
CA VAL A 179 14.80 6.35 -20.99
C VAL A 179 16.16 7.01 -21.21
N GLN A 180 16.83 6.69 -22.31
CA GLN A 180 18.10 7.31 -22.69
C GLN A 180 17.89 8.23 -23.89
N HIS A 181 18.46 9.42 -23.84
CA HIS A 181 18.35 10.43 -24.90
C HIS A 181 19.73 10.86 -25.42
N ASN A 182 19.82 11.19 -26.70
CA ASN A 182 21.01 11.81 -27.28
C ASN A 182 21.13 13.30 -26.90
N ALA A 183 22.17 13.97 -27.39
CA ALA A 183 22.43 15.40 -27.10
C ALA A 183 21.35 16.35 -27.64
N ASP A 184 20.60 15.93 -28.67
CA ASP A 184 19.52 16.69 -29.29
C ASP A 184 18.16 16.44 -28.61
N GLY A 185 18.12 15.53 -27.60
CA GLY A 185 16.92 15.15 -26.86
C GLY A 185 16.11 14.03 -27.50
N GLU A 186 16.58 13.43 -28.60
CA GLU A 186 15.92 12.29 -29.22
C GLU A 186 16.08 11.04 -28.35
N THR A 187 14.99 10.31 -28.14
CA THR A 187 15.01 9.03 -27.41
C THR A 187 15.78 7.99 -28.20
N LEU A 188 16.83 7.43 -27.60
CA LEU A 188 17.63 6.34 -28.17
C LEU A 188 17.15 4.97 -27.70
N ASP A 189 16.70 4.87 -26.44
CA ASP A 189 16.28 3.61 -25.84
C ASP A 189 15.22 3.83 -24.75
N ILE A 190 14.31 2.87 -24.61
CA ILE A 190 13.30 2.81 -23.56
C ILE A 190 13.30 1.38 -23.01
N GLN A 191 13.68 1.24 -21.75
CA GLN A 191 13.63 -0.02 -21.01
C GLN A 191 12.57 0.06 -19.94
N GLN A 192 11.74 -0.98 -19.85
CA GLN A 192 10.76 -1.12 -18.78
C GLN A 192 10.98 -2.43 -18.03
N ARG A 193 10.91 -2.38 -16.70
CA ARG A 193 10.89 -3.53 -15.80
C ARG A 193 9.62 -3.51 -15.00
N THR A 194 8.98 -4.67 -14.86
CA THR A 194 7.89 -4.85 -13.91
C THR A 194 8.49 -5.41 -12.63
N ILE A 195 8.65 -4.57 -11.60
CA ILE A 195 9.12 -5.02 -10.28
C ILE A 195 8.02 -5.88 -9.66
N LYS A 196 6.81 -5.32 -9.58
CA LYS A 196 5.62 -6.03 -9.13
C LYS A 196 4.53 -5.96 -10.19
N GLY A 197 4.22 -7.08 -10.82
CA GLY A 197 3.06 -7.31 -11.65
C GLY A 197 1.90 -7.98 -10.91
N ILE A 198 0.82 -8.20 -11.65
CA ILE A 198 -0.31 -9.04 -11.27
C ILE A 198 -0.57 -9.98 -12.43
N THR A 199 -0.68 -11.28 -12.19
CA THR A 199 -1.33 -12.17 -13.17
C THR A 199 -2.82 -12.15 -12.86
N PRO A 200 -3.66 -11.51 -13.70
CA PRO A 200 -5.09 -11.47 -13.43
C PRO A 200 -5.64 -12.91 -13.46
N PHE A 201 -6.63 -13.20 -12.61
CA PHE A 201 -7.39 -14.47 -12.55
C PHE A 201 -6.78 -15.69 -11.83
N ARG A 202 -5.53 -15.65 -11.32
CA ARG A 202 -5.01 -16.73 -10.45
C ARG A 202 -4.81 -16.34 -8.98
N GLY A 203 -4.99 -15.07 -8.63
CA GLY A 203 -4.69 -14.59 -7.27
C GLY A 203 -3.20 -14.64 -6.91
N GLU A 204 -2.34 -15.02 -7.86
CA GLU A 204 -0.89 -15.08 -7.71
C GLU A 204 -0.29 -13.74 -8.18
N SER A 205 0.32 -13.01 -7.24
CA SER A 205 1.32 -12.00 -7.57
C SER A 205 2.53 -12.74 -8.13
N SER A 206 2.61 -12.85 -9.45
CA SER A 206 3.70 -13.53 -10.17
C SER A 206 5.05 -12.80 -10.11
N ALA A 207 5.09 -11.66 -9.41
CA ALA A 207 6.25 -10.78 -9.36
C ALA A 207 6.60 -10.39 -7.92
N GLU A 208 7.90 -10.25 -7.71
CA GLU A 208 8.55 -9.96 -6.43
C GLU A 208 8.17 -8.54 -5.95
N GLN A 209 7.67 -8.45 -4.73
CA GLN A 209 7.48 -7.15 -4.07
C GLN A 209 8.79 -6.75 -3.38
N ILE A 210 9.04 -5.46 -3.17
CA ILE A 210 10.23 -5.05 -2.39
C ILE A 210 9.90 -5.23 -0.90
N ARG A 211 10.49 -6.23 -0.25
CA ARG A 211 10.21 -6.51 1.17
C ARG A 211 10.67 -5.37 2.08
N ALA A 212 10.14 -5.33 3.29
CA ALA A 212 10.55 -4.34 4.28
C ALA A 212 12.08 -4.43 4.54
N GLY A 213 12.81 -3.36 4.27
CA GLY A 213 14.26 -3.27 4.39
C GLY A 213 15.05 -3.74 3.16
N GLU A 214 14.40 -4.26 2.13
CA GLU A 214 15.05 -4.76 0.92
C GLU A 214 15.31 -3.64 -0.11
N THR A 215 16.31 -3.87 -0.95
CA THR A 215 16.62 -3.04 -2.13
C THR A 215 16.45 -3.88 -3.39
N TYR A 216 15.61 -3.41 -4.31
CA TYR A 216 15.58 -3.89 -5.69
C TYR A 216 16.65 -3.14 -6.50
N THR A 217 17.41 -3.85 -7.33
CA THR A 217 18.44 -3.26 -8.19
C THR A 217 18.24 -3.69 -9.65
N ASP A 218 18.21 -2.73 -10.56
CA ASP A 218 18.25 -2.95 -12.01
C ASP A 218 19.51 -2.33 -12.61
N ARG A 219 20.01 -2.95 -13.69
CA ARG A 219 21.18 -2.50 -14.43
C ARG A 219 20.86 -2.47 -15.92
N VAL A 220 21.21 -1.38 -16.59
CA VAL A 220 20.99 -1.18 -18.02
C VAL A 220 22.25 -0.59 -18.63
N GLU A 221 22.68 -1.12 -19.77
CA GLU A 221 23.83 -0.57 -20.51
C GLU A 221 23.52 0.84 -21.04
N VAL A 222 24.51 1.73 -20.98
CA VAL A 222 24.44 3.04 -21.62
C VAL A 222 24.54 2.84 -23.13
N VAL A 223 23.50 3.24 -23.86
CA VAL A 223 23.49 3.06 -25.32
C VAL A 223 24.41 4.07 -26.00
N ALA A 224 25.08 3.64 -27.07
CA ALA A 224 26.02 4.50 -27.80
C ALA A 224 25.33 5.80 -28.28
N GLY A 225 25.96 6.94 -27.96
CA GLY A 225 25.42 8.26 -28.30
C GLY A 225 24.44 8.84 -27.29
N ALA A 226 24.12 8.12 -26.20
CA ALA A 226 23.36 8.70 -25.09
C ALA A 226 24.14 9.86 -24.45
N ALA A 227 23.42 10.93 -24.17
CA ALA A 227 23.93 12.11 -23.45
C ALA A 227 23.23 12.28 -22.10
N THR A 228 21.98 11.83 -21.97
CA THR A 228 21.23 11.84 -20.72
C THR A 228 20.44 10.54 -20.55
N ALA A 229 20.17 10.19 -19.30
CA ALA A 229 19.26 9.12 -18.94
C ALA A 229 18.29 9.60 -17.86
N ARG A 230 17.01 9.28 -18.02
CA ARG A 230 15.93 9.53 -17.06
C ARG A 230 15.39 8.20 -16.56
N VAL A 231 15.09 8.14 -15.27
CA VAL A 231 14.42 7.00 -14.65
C VAL A 231 13.15 7.45 -13.93
N GLU A 232 12.10 6.65 -14.04
CA GLU A 232 10.84 6.82 -13.34
C GLU A 232 10.42 5.52 -12.65
N LEU A 233 10.11 5.59 -11.36
CA LEU A 233 9.43 4.53 -10.62
C LEU A 233 7.93 4.79 -10.67
N LEU A 234 7.18 3.92 -11.34
CA LEU A 234 5.77 4.11 -11.63
C LEU A 234 4.91 3.14 -10.79
N LEU A 235 3.86 3.65 -10.15
CA LEU A 235 2.87 2.86 -9.42
C LEU A 235 1.49 3.01 -10.07
N LYS A 236 0.94 1.90 -10.55
CA LYS A 236 -0.48 1.81 -10.95
C LYS A 236 -1.31 1.27 -9.79
N HIS A 237 -2.50 1.84 -9.59
CA HIS A 237 -3.47 1.30 -8.65
C HIS A 237 -4.07 0.00 -9.17
N PHE A 238 -4.20 -0.13 -10.49
CA PHE A 238 -4.78 -1.28 -11.15
C PHE A 238 -4.00 -1.71 -12.41
N PRO A 239 -3.97 -3.01 -12.76
CA PRO A 239 -3.19 -3.48 -13.91
C PRO A 239 -3.74 -3.03 -15.27
N TRP A 240 -5.02 -2.66 -15.35
CA TRP A 240 -5.64 -2.14 -16.58
C TRP A 240 -5.41 -0.64 -16.79
N GLU A 241 -4.82 0.06 -15.83
CA GLU A 241 -4.47 1.46 -16.01
C GLU A 241 -3.36 1.61 -17.05
N ARG A 242 -3.50 2.63 -17.90
CA ARG A 242 -2.46 3.00 -18.84
C ARG A 242 -1.28 3.64 -18.07
N GLU A 243 -0.11 3.69 -18.70
CA GLU A 243 1.12 4.14 -18.05
C GLU A 243 1.08 5.62 -17.70
N GLU A 244 0.46 6.43 -18.56
CA GLU A 244 0.20 7.85 -18.32
C GLU A 244 -0.74 8.13 -17.14
N GLN A 245 -1.42 7.10 -16.61
CA GLN A 245 -2.27 7.21 -15.42
C GLN A 245 -1.53 6.76 -14.15
N ALA A 246 -0.31 6.22 -14.28
CA ALA A 246 0.47 5.79 -13.14
C ALA A 246 0.97 6.98 -12.33
N LEU A 247 1.02 6.80 -11.01
CA LEU A 247 1.72 7.73 -10.13
C LEU A 247 3.23 7.57 -10.39
N VAL A 248 3.90 8.64 -10.81
CA VAL A 248 5.37 8.72 -10.77
C VAL A 248 5.77 8.83 -9.31
N VAL A 249 6.20 7.75 -8.68
CA VAL A 249 6.59 7.70 -7.25
C VAL A 249 7.91 8.43 -7.03
N HIS A 250 8.90 8.18 -7.88
CA HIS A 250 10.17 8.88 -7.90
C HIS A 250 10.61 9.06 -9.35
N GLU A 251 11.33 10.14 -9.62
CA GLU A 251 12.00 10.38 -10.89
C GLU A 251 13.40 10.95 -10.64
N ALA A 252 14.33 10.63 -11.54
CA ALA A 252 15.66 11.20 -11.55
C ALA A 252 16.20 11.26 -12.97
N GLU A 253 17.11 12.20 -13.22
CA GLU A 253 17.81 12.34 -14.50
C GLU A 253 19.29 12.59 -14.23
N LEU A 254 20.15 12.02 -15.07
CA LEU A 254 21.59 12.27 -15.04
C LEU A 254 22.15 12.42 -16.45
N ARG A 255 23.31 13.09 -16.54
CA ARG A 255 24.13 13.07 -17.76
C ARG A 255 24.97 11.80 -17.76
N VAL A 256 24.97 11.09 -18.88
CA VAL A 256 25.78 9.89 -19.06
C VAL A 256 27.10 10.23 -19.74
N GLN A 257 28.17 9.54 -19.35
CA GLN A 257 29.54 9.70 -19.87
C GLN A 257 29.98 8.47 -20.66
#